data_AF-A0A2Z3H6Q2-F1
#
_entry.id   AF-A0A2Z3H6Q2-F1
#
_cell.length_a   1.000
_cell.length_b   1.000
_cell.length_c   1.000
_cell.angle_alpha   90.00
_cell.angle_beta   90.00
_cell.angle_gamma   90.00
#
_symmetry.space_group_name_H-M   'P 1'
#
loop_
_entity.id
_entity.type
_entity.pdbx_description
1 polymer ?
#
loop_
_entity_poly.entity_id
_entity_poly.type
_entity_poly.pdbx_seq_one_letter_code
_entity_poly.pdbx_strand_id
1 'polypeptide(L)'
;MFGFLRRWWSRDHQRQIFAYFDGTATRRADPMVAGRVLEESCPDYEDRLRVLAHEVPADLAAAMAGTPVAADMKQKKADAVTALVKAADAMFGLRPLDGAAGLTEAERLLVLFRFLAFLQQLAASARPFSISPPRASPSIPLDSPTAPSSASGPVASE
;
A
#
# COMPACT_ATOMS: atom_id res chain seq x y z
N MET A 1 -12.58 3.10 -44.45
CA MET A 1 -11.53 2.14 -44.05
C MET A 1 -10.83 2.58 -42.75
N PHE A 2 -11.58 3.00 -41.72
CA PHE A 2 -11.03 3.56 -40.46
C PHE A 2 -11.61 2.89 -39.19
N GLY A 3 -12.35 1.78 -39.33
CA GLY A 3 -12.97 1.09 -38.20
C GLY A 3 -11.99 0.28 -37.33
N PHE A 4 -10.81 -0.10 -37.87
CA PHE A 4 -9.84 -0.93 -37.16
C PHE A 4 -9.01 -0.13 -36.14
N LEU A 5 -8.66 1.12 -36.46
CA LEU A 5 -7.94 2.04 -35.56
C LEU A 5 -8.77 2.43 -34.33
N ARG A 6 -10.06 2.69 -34.52
CA ARG A 6 -10.97 2.97 -33.40
C ARG A 6 -11.16 1.75 -32.49
N ARG A 7 -11.16 0.54 -33.06
CA ARG A 7 -11.27 -0.72 -32.30
C ARG A 7 -9.98 -1.10 -31.56
N TRP A 8 -8.82 -0.63 -32.03
CA TRP A 8 -7.53 -0.77 -31.35
C TRP A 8 -7.41 0.21 -30.18
N TRP A 9 -7.77 1.48 -30.38
CA TRP A 9 -7.76 2.49 -29.31
C TRP A 9 -8.88 2.29 -28.25
N SER A 10 -9.98 1.65 -28.63
CA SER A 10 -11.05 1.28 -27.68
C SER A 10 -10.75 0.00 -26.90
N ARG A 11 -9.72 -0.77 -27.28
CA ARG A 11 -9.32 -2.00 -26.58
C ARG A 11 -8.39 -1.74 -25.41
N ASP A 12 -7.62 -0.65 -25.43
CA ASP A 12 -6.68 -0.30 -24.35
C ASP A 12 -7.34 0.36 -23.13
N HIS A 13 -8.63 0.71 -23.21
CA HIS A 13 -9.39 1.29 -22.10
C HIS A 13 -10.43 0.30 -21.54
N GLN A 14 -10.12 -0.99 -21.50
CA GLN A 14 -10.91 -1.89 -20.66
C GLN A 14 -10.75 -1.44 -19.21
N ARG A 15 -11.84 -0.97 -18.61
CA ARG A 15 -11.89 -0.71 -17.16
C ARG A 15 -11.37 -1.96 -16.46
N GLN A 16 -10.30 -1.81 -15.69
CA GLN A 16 -9.79 -2.92 -14.91
C GLN A 16 -10.77 -3.17 -13.77
N ILE A 17 -11.39 -4.36 -13.80
CA ILE A 17 -12.40 -4.78 -12.85
C ILE A 17 -11.77 -5.77 -11.88
N PHE A 18 -11.97 -5.56 -10.58
CA PHE A 18 -11.47 -6.49 -9.58
C PHE A 18 -12.37 -7.73 -9.54
N ALA A 19 -11.78 -8.93 -9.60
CA ALA A 19 -12.51 -10.19 -9.47
C ALA A 19 -12.11 -10.91 -8.18
N TYR A 20 -13.10 -11.47 -7.47
CA TYR A 20 -12.91 -12.15 -6.19
C TYR A 20 -13.88 -13.31 -6.04
N PHE A 21 -13.61 -14.23 -5.13
CA PHE A 21 -14.52 -15.33 -4.78
C PHE A 21 -15.29 -14.96 -3.51
N ASP A 22 -16.62 -15.07 -3.51
CA ASP A 22 -17.49 -14.69 -2.38
C ASP A 22 -17.83 -15.86 -1.42
N GLY A 23 -17.22 -17.03 -1.63
CA GLY A 23 -17.57 -18.27 -0.93
C GLY A 23 -18.55 -19.15 -1.70
N THR A 24 -19.12 -18.66 -2.80
CA THR A 24 -20.06 -19.41 -3.66
C THR A 24 -19.68 -19.33 -5.14
N ALA A 25 -19.26 -18.15 -5.60
CA ALA A 25 -18.94 -17.90 -6.99
C ALA A 25 -17.91 -16.77 -7.11
N THR A 26 -17.28 -16.70 -8.28
CA THR A 26 -16.45 -15.55 -8.63
C THR A 26 -17.34 -14.36 -9.00
N ARG A 27 -17.13 -13.25 -8.30
CA ARG A 27 -17.78 -11.96 -8.49
C ARG A 27 -16.81 -10.93 -9.04
N ARG A 28 -17.35 -9.78 -9.43
CA ARG A 28 -16.62 -8.65 -9.98
C ARG A 28 -17.09 -7.37 -9.31
N ALA A 29 -16.15 -6.50 -8.95
CA ALA A 29 -16.42 -5.19 -8.36
C ALA A 29 -15.70 -4.08 -9.13
N ASP A 30 -16.37 -2.94 -9.27
CA ASP A 30 -15.73 -1.71 -9.74
C ASP A 30 -14.81 -1.21 -8.61
N PRO A 31 -13.49 -1.04 -8.88
CA PRO A 31 -12.55 -0.67 -7.85
C PRO A 31 -12.77 0.72 -7.27
N MET A 32 -13.33 1.67 -8.03
CA MET A 32 -13.60 3.02 -7.54
C MET A 32 -14.77 3.01 -6.57
N VAL A 33 -15.81 2.21 -6.85
CA VAL A 33 -16.95 2.07 -5.95
C VAL A 33 -16.53 1.33 -4.67
N ALA A 34 -15.80 0.23 -4.80
CA ALA A 34 -15.33 -0.54 -3.65
C ALA A 34 -14.37 0.28 -2.77
N GLY A 35 -13.45 1.05 -3.38
CA GLY A 35 -12.53 1.94 -2.65
C GLY A 35 -13.28 3.03 -1.88
N ARG A 36 -14.28 3.66 -2.51
CA ARG A 36 -15.14 4.63 -1.82
C ARG A 36 -15.87 4.02 -0.62
N VAL A 37 -16.43 2.81 -0.77
CA VAL A 37 -17.13 2.13 0.33
C VAL A 37 -16.16 1.79 1.47
N LEU A 38 -14.89 1.44 1.16
CA LEU A 38 -13.88 1.23 2.19
C LEU A 38 -13.65 2.50 3.02
N GLU A 39 -13.45 3.64 2.36
CA GLU A 39 -13.23 4.93 3.03
C GLU A 39 -14.45 5.36 3.87
N GLU A 40 -15.67 5.11 3.37
CA GLU A 40 -16.90 5.43 4.10
C GLU A 40 -17.16 4.49 5.29
N SER A 41 -16.88 3.19 5.14
CA SER A 41 -17.14 2.18 6.18
C SER A 41 -16.04 2.07 7.23
N CYS A 42 -14.80 2.43 6.87
CA CYS A 42 -13.63 2.34 7.73
C CYS A 42 -12.63 3.46 7.37
N PRO A 43 -12.90 4.72 7.80
CA PRO A 43 -12.04 5.86 7.46
C PRO A 43 -10.59 5.70 7.96
N ASP A 44 -10.39 4.95 9.04
CA ASP A 44 -9.10 4.67 9.67
C ASP A 44 -8.52 3.30 9.27
N TYR A 45 -8.93 2.74 8.12
CA TYR A 45 -8.49 1.41 7.68
C TYR A 45 -6.97 1.29 7.57
N GLU A 46 -6.26 2.35 7.14
CA GLU A 46 -4.80 2.34 7.05
C GLU A 46 -4.13 2.14 8.41
N ASP A 47 -4.63 2.81 9.45
CA ASP A 47 -4.09 2.67 10.81
C ASP A 47 -4.37 1.28 11.36
N ARG A 48 -5.55 0.72 11.07
CA ARG A 48 -5.89 -0.67 11.43
C ARG A 48 -4.99 -1.66 10.72
N LEU A 49 -4.66 -1.44 9.45
CA LEU A 49 -3.69 -2.25 8.71
C LEU A 49 -2.30 -2.17 9.33
N ARG A 50 -1.86 -0.98 9.76
CA ARG A 50 -0.58 -0.80 10.48
C ARG A 50 -0.56 -1.58 11.80
N VAL A 51 -1.65 -1.58 12.56
CA VAL A 51 -1.78 -2.38 13.79
C VAL A 51 -1.62 -3.88 13.50
N LEU A 52 -2.21 -4.38 12.41
CA LEU A 52 -2.07 -5.79 12.03
C LEU A 52 -0.67 -6.13 11.53
N ALA A 53 -0.06 -5.26 10.73
CA ALA A 53 1.29 -5.41 10.19
C ALA A 53 2.39 -5.24 11.27
N HIS A 54 2.04 -4.71 12.44
CA HIS A 54 2.99 -4.53 13.52
C HIS A 54 3.40 -5.89 14.12
N GLU A 55 4.61 -6.31 13.78
CA GLU A 55 5.26 -7.48 14.35
C GLU A 55 6.09 -7.10 15.58
N VAL A 56 5.87 -7.84 16.67
CA VAL A 56 6.66 -7.71 17.89
C VAL A 56 7.68 -8.85 17.87
N PRO A 57 8.99 -8.58 18.06
CA PRO A 57 10.01 -9.62 18.14
C PRO A 57 9.65 -10.68 19.18
N ALA A 58 9.93 -11.96 18.89
CA ALA A 58 9.52 -13.08 19.73
C ALA A 58 10.02 -12.96 21.18
N ASP A 59 11.26 -12.52 21.38
CA ASP A 59 11.86 -12.34 22.70
C ASP A 59 11.12 -11.27 23.52
N LEU A 60 10.73 -10.17 22.87
CA LEU A 60 9.96 -9.10 23.49
C LEU A 60 8.52 -9.54 23.77
N ALA A 61 7.90 -10.30 22.86
CA ALA A 61 6.57 -10.85 23.06
C ALA A 61 6.53 -11.84 24.25
N ALA A 62 7.57 -12.67 24.40
CA ALA A 62 7.73 -13.57 25.54
C ALA A 62 7.92 -12.79 26.85
N ALA A 63 8.76 -11.75 26.84
CA ALA A 63 8.97 -10.89 28.01
C ALA A 63 7.70 -10.12 28.43
N MET A 64 6.84 -9.79 27.47
CA MET A 64 5.57 -9.09 27.71
C MET A 64 4.39 -10.03 27.99
N ALA A 65 4.59 -11.35 27.92
CA ALA A 65 3.50 -12.31 28.10
C ALA A 65 2.83 -12.15 29.48
N GLY A 66 1.50 -12.09 29.50
CA GLY A 66 0.72 -11.90 30.73
C GLY A 66 0.69 -10.47 31.27
N THR A 67 1.35 -9.51 30.63
CA THR A 67 1.26 -8.09 31.01
C THR A 67 -0.03 -7.43 30.47
N PRO A 68 -0.50 -6.33 31.09
CA PRO A 68 -1.61 -5.54 30.55
C PRO A 68 -1.35 -5.04 29.13
N VAL A 69 -0.10 -4.70 28.80
CA VAL A 69 0.27 -4.22 27.46
C VAL A 69 0.08 -5.30 26.40
N ALA A 70 0.43 -6.56 26.70
CA ALA A 70 0.18 -7.67 25.78
C ALA A 70 -1.31 -7.93 25.57
N ALA A 71 -2.12 -7.81 26.63
CA ALA A 71 -3.58 -7.93 26.53
C ALA A 71 -4.17 -6.80 25.67
N ASP A 72 -3.77 -5.55 25.91
CA ASP A 72 -4.19 -4.38 25.13
C ASP A 72 -3.81 -4.49 23.65
N MET A 73 -2.60 -4.95 23.35
CA MET A 73 -2.15 -5.16 21.97
C MET A 73 -2.94 -6.26 21.27
N LYS A 74 -3.24 -7.36 21.97
CA LYS A 74 -4.10 -8.43 21.47
C LYS A 74 -5.51 -7.91 21.18
N GLN A 75 -6.07 -7.11 22.09
CA GLN A 75 -7.39 -6.51 21.92
C GLN A 75 -7.42 -5.55 20.71
N LYS A 76 -6.44 -4.65 20.60
CA LYS A 76 -6.30 -3.75 19.45
C LYS A 76 -6.23 -4.49 18.12
N LYS A 77 -5.49 -5.61 18.07
CA LYS A 77 -5.45 -6.47 16.86
C LYS A 77 -6.82 -7.09 16.57
N ALA A 78 -7.51 -7.63 17.57
CA ALA A 78 -8.86 -8.19 17.40
C ALA A 78 -9.88 -7.15 16.92
N ASP A 79 -9.82 -5.93 17.46
CA ASP A 79 -10.68 -4.81 17.06
C ASP A 79 -10.37 -4.36 15.62
N ALA A 80 -9.09 -4.32 15.24
CA ALA A 80 -8.66 -4.01 13.88
C ALA A 80 -9.16 -5.06 12.87
N VAL A 81 -9.00 -6.35 13.18
CA VAL A 81 -9.53 -7.45 12.37
C VAL A 81 -11.05 -7.29 12.19
N THR A 82 -11.79 -7.13 13.30
CA THR A 82 -13.25 -7.03 13.28
C THR A 82 -13.73 -5.87 12.39
N ALA A 83 -13.10 -4.71 12.50
CA ALA A 83 -13.45 -3.54 11.69
C ALA A 83 -13.13 -3.74 10.20
N LEU A 84 -11.97 -4.30 9.88
CA LEU A 84 -11.55 -4.56 8.50
C LEU A 84 -12.42 -5.64 7.82
N VAL A 85 -12.85 -6.65 8.57
CA VAL A 85 -13.79 -7.68 8.07
C VAL A 85 -15.15 -7.04 7.78
N LYS A 86 -15.67 -6.20 8.67
CA LYS A 86 -16.93 -5.47 8.42
C LYS A 86 -16.83 -4.55 7.20
N ALA A 87 -15.68 -3.90 7.00
CA ALA A 87 -15.44 -3.09 5.80
C ALA A 87 -15.43 -3.96 4.54
N ALA A 88 -14.75 -5.11 4.55
CA ALA A 88 -14.74 -6.06 3.44
C ALA A 88 -16.15 -6.60 3.14
N ASP A 89 -16.93 -6.91 4.17
CA ASP A 89 -18.34 -7.32 4.05
C ASP A 89 -19.17 -6.21 3.39
N ALA A 90 -18.97 -4.95 3.76
CA ALA A 90 -19.67 -3.81 3.16
C ALA A 90 -19.27 -3.56 1.69
N MET A 91 -17.98 -3.67 1.37
CA MET A 91 -17.45 -3.44 0.01
C MET A 91 -17.93 -4.49 -0.99
N PHE A 92 -17.98 -5.75 -0.58
CA PHE A 92 -18.13 -6.89 -1.48
C PHE A 92 -19.39 -7.73 -1.19
N GLY A 93 -20.17 -7.39 -0.17
CA GLY A 93 -21.35 -8.16 0.23
C GLY A 93 -21.01 -9.57 0.71
N LEU A 94 -19.81 -9.75 1.31
CA LEU A 94 -19.34 -11.06 1.77
C LEU A 94 -20.20 -11.55 2.92
N ARG A 95 -20.31 -12.87 3.03
CA ARG A 95 -21.07 -13.54 4.09
C ARG A 95 -20.12 -14.38 4.94
N PRO A 96 -20.33 -14.43 6.26
CA PRO A 96 -19.62 -15.39 7.10
C PRO A 96 -19.91 -16.82 6.62
N LEU A 97 -18.93 -17.70 6.81
CA LEU A 97 -19.07 -19.12 6.49
C LEU A 97 -20.22 -19.74 7.29
N ASP A 98 -21.19 -20.30 6.58
CA ASP A 98 -22.31 -21.07 7.13
C ASP A 98 -22.44 -22.39 6.37
N GLY A 99 -22.07 -23.49 7.02
CA GLY A 99 -21.99 -24.81 6.41
C GLY A 99 -20.99 -24.86 5.25
N ALA A 100 -21.51 -24.96 4.02
CA ALA A 100 -20.72 -25.11 2.80
C ALA A 100 -20.59 -23.82 1.97
N ALA A 101 -21.12 -22.69 2.44
CA ALA A 101 -21.16 -21.44 1.69
C ALA A 101 -20.70 -20.24 2.54
N GLY A 102 -20.10 -19.25 1.89
CA GLY A 102 -19.55 -18.05 2.55
C GLY A 102 -18.05 -18.19 2.84
N LEU A 103 -17.52 -17.25 3.60
CA LEU A 103 -16.09 -17.11 3.83
C LEU A 103 -15.76 -17.02 5.33
N THR A 104 -14.64 -17.63 5.71
CA THR A 104 -14.05 -17.42 7.03
C THR A 104 -13.62 -15.96 7.20
N GLU A 105 -13.36 -15.55 8.44
CA GLU A 105 -12.83 -14.22 8.73
C GLU A 105 -11.49 -13.95 8.01
N ALA A 106 -10.61 -14.95 7.97
CA ALA A 106 -9.33 -14.88 7.29
C ALA A 106 -9.49 -14.71 5.77
N GLU A 107 -10.41 -15.44 5.14
CA GLU A 107 -10.66 -15.32 3.70
C GLU A 107 -11.29 -13.98 3.34
N ARG A 108 -12.17 -13.44 4.19
CA ARG A 108 -12.73 -12.09 4.00
C ARG A 108 -11.65 -11.01 4.05
N LEU A 109 -10.73 -11.09 5.01
CA LEU A 109 -9.54 -10.23 5.03
C LEU A 109 -8.63 -10.44 3.81
N LEU A 110 -8.48 -11.69 3.36
CA LEU A 110 -7.68 -11.97 2.17
C LEU A 110 -8.26 -11.31 0.92
N VAL A 111 -9.59 -11.29 0.74
CA VAL A 111 -10.25 -10.55 -0.34
C VAL A 111 -9.88 -9.06 -0.28
N LEU A 112 -9.94 -8.46 0.91
CA LEU A 112 -9.52 -7.07 1.11
C LEU A 112 -8.05 -6.84 0.76
N PHE A 113 -7.12 -7.69 1.23
CA PHE A 113 -5.70 -7.53 0.91
C PHE A 113 -5.42 -7.68 -0.59
N ARG A 114 -6.10 -8.62 -1.26
CA ARG A 114 -5.97 -8.77 -2.73
C ARG A 114 -6.52 -7.55 -3.47
N PHE A 115 -7.58 -6.94 -2.96
CA PHE A 115 -8.10 -5.69 -3.51
C PHE A 115 -7.13 -4.53 -3.35
N LEU A 116 -6.54 -4.35 -2.17
CA LEU A 116 -5.55 -3.30 -1.93
C LEU A 116 -4.30 -3.49 -2.79
N ALA A 117 -3.82 -4.72 -2.94
CA ALA A 117 -2.73 -5.05 -3.85
C ALA A 117 -3.09 -4.74 -5.31
N PHE A 118 -4.32 -5.03 -5.72
CA PHE A 118 -4.84 -4.68 -7.04
C PHE A 118 -4.84 -3.16 -7.27
N LEU A 119 -5.29 -2.36 -6.29
CA LEU A 119 -5.22 -0.90 -6.38
C LEU A 119 -3.78 -0.38 -6.48
N GLN A 120 -2.83 -0.96 -5.74
CA GLN A 120 -1.42 -0.60 -5.84
C GLN A 120 -0.86 -0.87 -7.24
N GLN A 121 -1.24 -2.00 -7.85
CA GLN A 121 -0.85 -2.34 -9.22
C GLN A 121 -1.47 -1.38 -10.24
N LEU A 122 -2.75 -1.01 -10.06
CA LEU A 122 -3.39 0.02 -10.87
C LEU A 122 -2.65 1.35 -10.78
N ALA A 123 -2.34 1.79 -9.57
CA ALA A 123 -1.61 3.03 -9.33
C ALA A 123 -0.20 2.99 -9.96
N ALA A 124 0.51 1.86 -9.87
CA ALA A 124 1.81 1.67 -10.51
C ALA A 124 1.72 1.72 -12.04
N SER A 125 0.71 1.07 -12.63
CA SER A 125 0.49 1.06 -14.08
C SER A 125 0.05 2.43 -14.63
N ALA A 126 -0.58 3.25 -13.79
CA ALA A 126 -1.02 4.59 -14.14
C ALA A 126 0.10 5.65 -14.02
N ARG A 127 1.31 5.30 -13.55
CA ARG A 127 2.45 6.24 -13.50
C ARG A 127 3.15 6.28 -14.86
N PRO A 128 3.01 7.36 -15.66
CA PRO A 128 3.63 7.46 -16.98
C PRO A 128 5.15 7.68 -16.95
N PHE A 129 5.73 8.04 -15.79
CA PHE A 129 7.15 8.37 -15.68
C PHE A 129 7.82 7.57 -14.57
N SER A 130 8.91 6.88 -14.92
CA SER A 130 9.91 6.43 -13.96
C SER A 130 10.49 7.65 -13.26
N ILE A 131 10.40 7.70 -11.93
CA ILE A 131 11.10 8.72 -11.13
C ILE A 131 12.57 8.64 -11.55
N SER A 132 13.06 9.70 -12.21
CA SER A 132 14.46 9.76 -12.62
C SER A 132 15.32 9.61 -11.36
N PRO A 133 16.41 8.81 -11.39
CA PRO A 133 17.27 8.69 -10.24
C PRO A 133 17.70 10.10 -9.79
N PRO A 134 17.79 10.37 -8.48
CA PRO A 134 18.28 11.65 -8.00
C PRO A 134 19.62 11.92 -8.67
N ARG A 135 19.73 13.07 -9.35
CA ARG A 135 20.98 13.50 -9.98
C ARG A 135 22.05 13.43 -8.91
N ALA A 136 23.05 12.57 -9.08
CA ALA A 136 24.19 12.50 -8.20
C ALA A 136 24.79 13.91 -8.12
N SER A 137 24.68 14.54 -6.95
CA SER A 137 25.41 15.76 -6.66
C SER A 137 26.89 15.47 -6.87
N PRO A 138 27.64 16.29 -7.62
CA PRO A 138 29.07 16.07 -7.77
C PRO A 138 29.70 16.13 -6.37
N SER A 139 30.28 15.00 -5.94
CA SER A 139 31.09 14.92 -4.74
C SER A 139 32.29 15.83 -4.94
N ILE A 140 32.29 17.00 -4.29
CA ILE A 140 33.48 17.84 -4.18
C ILE A 140 34.48 17.05 -3.30
N PRO A 141 35.67 16.68 -3.81
CA PRO A 141 36.68 16.08 -2.94
C PRO A 141 37.16 17.11 -1.93
N LEU A 142 37.02 16.77 -0.65
CA LEU A 142 37.50 17.54 0.48
C LEU A 142 38.98 17.19 0.71
N ASP A 143 39.89 17.75 -0.08
CA ASP A 143 41.32 17.73 0.22
C ASP A 143 41.79 19.14 0.57
N SER A 144 42.07 19.34 1.85
CA SER A 144 42.93 20.39 2.43
C SER A 144 43.48 19.79 3.71
N PRO A 145 44.78 19.97 4.08
CA PRO A 145 45.50 21.25 4.11
C PRO A 145 47.01 21.12 3.69
N THR A 146 47.84 22.14 3.42
CA THR A 146 48.47 23.12 4.34
C THR A 146 49.51 23.93 3.52
N ALA A 147 49.65 25.24 3.81
CA ALA A 147 50.65 26.21 3.28
C ALA A 147 52.13 25.81 3.62
N PRO A 148 53.23 26.50 3.19
CA PRO A 148 53.36 27.93 2.82
C PRO A 148 54.38 28.28 1.71
N SER A 149 54.53 29.60 1.46
CA SER A 149 55.78 30.32 1.17
C SER A 149 55.83 31.12 -0.14
N SER A 150 55.63 32.42 0.06
CA SER A 150 56.51 33.53 -0.35
C SER A 150 56.63 33.97 -1.82
N ALA A 151 56.51 35.31 -1.94
CA ALA A 151 57.15 36.23 -2.88
C ALA A 151 56.58 36.22 -4.32
N SER A 152 56.28 37.34 -4.98
CA SER A 152 56.55 38.75 -4.71
C SER A 152 55.66 39.62 -5.62
N GLY A 153 55.16 40.71 -5.06
CA GLY A 153 55.19 42.03 -5.73
C GLY A 153 54.11 42.36 -6.77
N PRO A 154 53.87 43.67 -6.98
CA PRO A 154 52.58 44.26 -7.37
C PRO A 154 52.55 44.50 -8.90
N VAL A 155 51.48 45.00 -9.52
CA VAL A 155 51.17 46.43 -9.66
C VAL A 155 49.79 46.59 -10.34
N ALA A 156 49.14 47.68 -9.96
CA ALA A 156 47.82 48.17 -10.29
C ALA A 156 47.61 48.66 -11.74
N SER A 157 46.33 48.95 -12.02
CA SER A 157 45.78 49.90 -13.01
C SER A 157 45.86 49.44 -14.47
N GLU A 158 44.88 49.67 -15.35
CA GLU A 158 43.77 50.63 -15.43
C GLU A 158 42.73 50.07 -16.41
#